data_AF-A0A7W0D666-F1
#
_entry.id   AF-A0A7W0D666-F1
#
_cell.length_a   1.000
_cell.length_b   1.000
_cell.length_c   1.000
_cell.angle_alpha   90.00
_cell.angle_beta   90.00
_cell.angle_gamma   90.00
#
_symmetry.space_group_name_H-M   'P 1'
#
loop_
_entity.id
_entity.type
_entity.pdbx_description
1 polymer ?
#
loop_
_entity_poly.entity_id
_entity_poly.type
_entity_poly.pdbx_seq_one_letter_code
_entity_poly.pdbx_strand_id
1 'polypeptide(L)' 'MTSFQTTVDEMNEYSYILKNALSMELRVDNSKVDHIVEIMENLGFKGKNSWASMQLSDHTVIEFWKKELIKS' A
#
# COMPACT_ATOMS: atom_id res chain seq x y z
N MET A 1 -15.16 28.56 -0.39
CA MET A 1 -15.20 27.36 -1.27
C MET A 1 -13.80 26.88 -1.63
N THR A 2 -12.88 26.82 -0.65
CA THR A 2 -11.45 26.54 -0.93
C THR A 2 -10.98 25.20 -0.35
N SER A 3 -11.59 24.69 0.72
CA SER A 3 -11.15 23.45 1.35
C SER A 3 -11.39 22.21 0.49
N PHE A 4 -12.59 22.07 -0.08
CA PHE A 4 -12.95 20.89 -0.89
C PHE A 4 -12.10 20.76 -2.16
N GLN A 5 -11.73 21.87 -2.79
CA GLN A 5 -10.90 21.86 -4.00
C GLN A 5 -9.49 21.34 -3.68
N THR A 6 -8.89 21.83 -2.59
CA THR A 6 -7.55 21.39 -2.14
C THR A 6 -7.53 19.89 -1.81
N THR A 7 -8.56 19.37 -1.14
CA THR A 7 -8.62 17.93 -0.79
C THR A 7 -8.76 17.05 -2.03
N VAL A 8 -9.50 17.47 -3.05
CA VAL A 8 -9.63 16.74 -4.31
C VAL A 8 -8.32 16.72 -5.09
N ASP A 9 -7.60 17.84 -5.11
CA ASP A 9 -6.31 17.95 -5.78
C ASP A 9 -5.26 17.04 -5.09
N GLU A 10 -5.22 17.00 -3.76
CA GLU A 10 -4.36 16.10 -2.98
C GLU A 10 -4.68 14.62 -3.23
N MET A 11 -5.97 14.25 -3.29
CA MET A 11 -6.40 12.88 -3.61
C MET A 11 -5.98 12.45 -5.03
N ASN A 12 -5.98 13.37 -5.98
CA ASN A 12 -5.51 13.11 -7.34
C ASN A 12 -4.00 12.86 -7.38
N GLU A 13 -3.21 13.62 -6.60
CA GLU A 13 -1.77 13.43 -6.50
C GLU A 13 -1.41 12.09 -5.83
N TYR A 14 -2.09 11.71 -4.74
CA TYR A 14 -1.86 10.41 -4.09
C TYR A 14 -2.20 9.24 -5.03
N SER A 15 -3.31 9.35 -5.76
CA SER A 15 -3.69 8.37 -6.77
C SER A 15 -2.67 8.28 -7.90
N TYR A 16 -2.09 9.41 -8.33
CA TYR A 16 -1.05 9.44 -9.34
C TYR A 16 0.23 8.74 -8.88
N ILE A 17 0.67 8.98 -7.64
CA ILE A 17 1.83 8.31 -7.05
C ILE A 17 1.59 6.79 -7.01
N LEU A 18 0.46 6.34 -6.46
CA LEU A 18 0.12 4.91 -6.35
C LEU A 18 0.06 4.21 -7.71
N LYS A 19 -0.51 4.86 -8.74
CA LYS A 19 -0.56 4.31 -10.10
C LYS A 19 0.82 4.10 -10.72
N ASN A 20 1.79 4.93 -10.36
CA ASN A 20 3.15 4.89 -10.91
C ASN A 20 4.16 4.16 -10.00
N ALA A 21 3.79 3.83 -8.77
CA ALA A 21 4.63 3.08 -7.86
C ALA A 21 4.79 1.62 -8.34
N LEU A 22 6.04 1.14 -8.38
CA LEU A 22 6.36 -0.25 -8.75
C LEU A 22 6.43 -1.16 -7.51
N SER A 23 6.93 -0.61 -6.41
CA SER A 23 6.98 -1.26 -5.10
C SER A 23 6.80 -0.23 -3.99
N MET A 24 6.33 -0.69 -2.83
CA MET A 24 6.10 0.11 -1.63
C MET A 24 6.34 -0.74 -0.38
N GLU A 25 6.95 -0.16 0.64
CA GLU A 25 7.02 -0.75 1.98
C GLU A 25 6.07 0.01 2.91
N LEU A 26 5.21 -0.71 3.61
CA LEU A 26 4.29 -0.14 4.59
C LEU A 26 4.53 -0.74 5.97
N ARG A 27 4.53 0.12 7.00
CA ARG A 27 4.43 -0.30 8.40
C ARG A 27 2.99 -0.15 8.85
N VAL A 28 2.35 -1.28 9.12
CA VAL A 28 0.91 -1.36 9.35
C VAL A 28 0.67 -1.84 10.77
N ASP A 29 -0.15 -1.13 11.54
CA ASP A 29 -0.63 -1.61 12.83
C ASP A 29 -1.14 -3.05 12.70
N ASN A 30 -0.72 -3.93 13.61
CA ASN A 30 -1.07 -5.35 13.55
C ASN A 30 -2.58 -5.59 13.42
N SER A 31 -3.42 -4.73 14.01
CA SER A 31 -4.88 -4.82 13.93
C SER A 31 -5.47 -4.51 12.55
N LYS A 32 -4.69 -3.94 11.64
CA LYS A 32 -5.13 -3.47 10.30
C LYS A 32 -4.48 -4.19 9.14
N VAL A 33 -3.56 -5.12 9.42
CA VAL A 33 -2.76 -5.81 8.40
C VAL A 33 -3.63 -6.43 7.31
N ASP A 34 -4.62 -7.24 7.69
CA ASP A 34 -5.48 -7.95 6.73
C ASP A 34 -6.23 -6.97 5.82
N HIS A 35 -6.75 -5.90 6.41
CA HIS A 35 -7.48 -4.87 5.66
C HIS A 35 -6.58 -4.11 4.67
N ILE A 36 -5.35 -3.76 5.09
CA ILE A 36 -4.40 -3.09 4.20
C ILE A 36 -3.92 -4.01 3.08
N VAL A 37 -3.71 -5.30 3.37
CA VAL A 37 -3.36 -6.29 2.34
C VAL A 37 -4.47 -6.37 1.29
N GLU A 38 -5.74 -6.46 1.71
CA GLU A 38 -6.89 -6.48 0.81
C GLU A 38 -6.98 -5.22 -0.06
N ILE A 39 -6.81 -4.03 0.53
CA ILE A 39 -6.79 -2.77 -0.22
C ILE A 39 -5.67 -2.77 -1.27
N MET A 40 -4.45 -3.14 -0.87
CA MET A 40 -3.30 -3.15 -1.76
C MET A 40 -3.46 -4.18 -2.90
N GLU A 41 -4.09 -5.32 -2.63
CA GLU A 41 -4.43 -6.30 -3.65
C GLU A 41 -5.40 -5.77 -4.70
N ASN A 42 -6.42 -5.02 -4.26
CA ASN A 42 -7.37 -4.35 -5.15
C ASN A 42 -6.73 -3.21 -5.95
N LEU A 43 -5.67 -2.59 -5.43
CA LEU A 43 -4.85 -1.58 -6.11
C LEU A 43 -3.83 -2.19 -7.09
N GLY A 44 -3.82 -3.51 -7.27
CA GLY A 44 -2.93 -4.19 -8.23
C GLY A 44 -1.54 -4.51 -7.68
N PHE A 45 -1.33 -4.34 -6.38
CA PHE A 45 -0.14 -4.80 -5.69
C PHE A 45 -0.34 -6.21 -5.13
N LYS A 46 0.75 -6.90 -4.83
CA LYS A 46 0.74 -8.17 -4.11
C LYS A 46 1.79 -8.09 -3.01
N GLY A 47 1.39 -8.45 -1.79
CA GLY A 47 2.31 -8.54 -0.66
C GLY A 47 3.28 -9.69 -0.88
N LYS A 48 4.58 -9.44 -0.73
CA LYS A 48 5.59 -10.49 -0.74
C LYS A 48 5.68 -11.08 0.67
N ASN A 49 4.85 -12.09 0.97
CA ASN A 49 5.01 -12.90 2.18
C ASN A 49 6.20 -13.86 2.03
N SER A 50 7.40 -13.34 1.79
CA SER A 50 8.63 -14.13 1.86
C SER A 50 9.47 -13.63 3.02
N TRP A 51 9.19 -14.15 4.23
CA TRP A 51 10.15 -14.23 5.34
C TRP A 51 10.67 -12.90 5.94
N ALA A 52 10.20 -11.74 5.47
CA ALA A 52 10.65 -10.42 5.92
C ALA A 52 9.50 -9.49 6.34
N SER A 53 8.25 -9.98 6.42
CA SER A 53 7.26 -9.33 7.27
C SER A 53 7.64 -9.56 8.72
N MET A 54 8.53 -8.71 9.23
CA MET A 54 8.92 -8.72 10.61
C MET A 54 7.73 -8.19 11.40
N GLN A 55 6.92 -9.12 11.92
CA GLN A 55 5.88 -8.78 12.88
C GLN A 55 6.57 -8.26 14.14
N LEU A 56 6.40 -6.97 14.39
CA LEU A 56 6.82 -6.29 15.60
C LEU A 56 5.64 -6.25 16.58
N SER A 57 5.92 -5.80 17.80
CA SER A 57 4.95 -5.81 18.91
C SER A 57 3.64 -5.06 18.60
N ASP A 58 3.72 -4.01 17.78
CA ASP A 58 2.65 -3.07 17.48
C ASP A 58 2.31 -2.99 15.98
N HIS A 59 3.25 -3.36 15.11
CA HIS A 59 3.08 -3.24 13.67
C HIS A 59 3.77 -4.37 12.90
N THR A 60 3.35 -4.53 11.65
CA THR A 60 3.95 -5.44 10.68
C THR A 60 4.48 -4.61 9.52
N VAL A 61 5.73 -4.87 9.13
CA VAL A 61 6.31 -4.31 7.90
C VAL A 61 5.89 -5.20 6.73
N ILE A 62 5.35 -4.63 5.66
CA ILE A 62 4.89 -5.38 4.48
C ILE A 62 5.45 -4.72 3.24
N GLU A 63 6.14 -5.52 2.42
CA GLU A 63 6.62 -5.10 1.11
C GLU A 63 5.60 -5.51 0.03
N PHE A 64 5.11 -4.54 -0.72
CA PHE A 64 4.16 -4.68 -1.81
C PHE A 64 4.83 -4.41 -3.14
N TRP A 65 4.57 -5.26 -4.13
CA TRP A 65 5.06 -5.12 -5.50
C TRP A 65 3.88 -5.13 -6.46
N LYS A 66 3.96 -4.39 -7.57
CA LYS A 66 2.95 -4.54 -8.63
C LYS A 66 2.91 -5.98 -9.12
N LYS A 67 1.70 -6.51 -9.27
CA LYS A 67 1.46 -7.91 -9.71
C LYS A 67 2.18 -8.25 -11.02
N GLU A 68 2.29 -7.29 -11.93
CA GLU A 68 2.97 -7.45 -13.23
C GLU A 68 4.49 -7.71 -13.13
N LEU A 69 5.11 -7.34 -12.00
CA LEU A 69 6.54 -7.53 -11.76
C LEU A 69 6.88 -8.88 -11.12
N ILE A 70 5.88 -9.57 -10.57
CA ILE A 70 6.05 -10.88 -9.94
C ILE A 70 5.89 -11.93 -11.05
N LYS A 71 7.01 -12.46 -11.52
CA LYS A 71 6.99 -13.60 -12.48
C LYS A 71 6.20 -14.76 -11.87
N SER A 72 5.26 -15.28 -12.68
CA SER A 72 4.47 -16.49 -12.41
C SER A 72 5.35 -17.71 -12.27
#